data_AF-A0A2Z2P5P0-F1
#
_entry.id   AF-A0A2Z2P5P0-F1
#
_cell.length_a   1.000
_cell.length_b   1.000
_cell.length_c   1.000
_cell.angle_alpha   90.00
_cell.angle_beta   90.00
_cell.angle_gamma   90.00
#
_symmetry.space_group_name_H-M   'P 1'
#
loop_
_entity.id
_entity.type
_entity.pdbx_description
1 polymer ?
#
loop_
_entity_poly.entity_id
_entity_poly.type
_entity_poly.pdbx_seq_one_letter_code
_entity_poly.pdbx_strand_id
1 'polypeptide(L)' 'MNVPFVVALIGLAVSAWFAVQSVRELKRNQPGHLRNAAMIHIAMVSMLVPFCLIVMAYYWPA' A
#
# COMPACT_ATOMS: atom_id res chain seq x y z
N MET A 1 7.73 8.27 -21.44
CA MET A 1 7.55 7.51 -20.18
C MET A 1 6.09 7.59 -19.79
N ASN A 2 5.46 6.45 -19.50
CA ASN A 2 4.08 6.44 -19.04
C ASN A 2 4.04 6.84 -17.55
N VAL A 3 4.02 8.16 -17.29
CA VAL A 3 4.12 8.73 -15.94
C VAL A 3 3.06 8.13 -14.99
N PRO A 4 1.77 8.01 -15.38
CA PRO A 4 0.77 7.34 -14.55
C PRO A 4 1.15 5.90 -14.15
N PHE A 5 1.65 5.11 -15.10
CA PHE A 5 2.08 3.74 -14.84
C PHE A 5 3.25 3.67 -13.84
N VAL A 6 4.28 4.51 -14.04
CA VAL A 6 5.46 4.54 -13.15
C VAL A 6 5.06 4.97 -11.73
N VAL A 7 4.21 5.98 -11.60
CA VAL A 7 3.72 6.44 -10.28
C VAL A 7 2.90 5.36 -9.58
N ALA A 8 2.04 4.65 -10.31
CA ALA A 8 1.29 3.53 -9.75
C ALA A 8 2.21 2.39 -9.27
N LEU A 9 3.29 2.11 -10.02
CA LEU A 9 4.28 1.10 -9.65
C LEU A 9 5.04 1.48 -8.36
N ILE A 10 5.43 2.75 -8.22
CA ILE A 10 6.01 3.27 -6.97
C ILE A 10 5.00 3.17 -5.82
N GLY A 11 3.74 3.54 -6.06
CA GLY A 11 2.66 3.43 -5.08
C GLY A 11 2.45 2.00 -4.58
N LEU A 12 2.55 1.00 -5.45
CA LEU A 12 2.52 -0.41 -5.06
C LEU A 12 3.72 -0.82 -4.22
N ALA A 13 4.92 -0.37 -4.56
CA ALA A 13 6.13 -0.67 -3.77
C ALA A 13 6.03 -0.10 -2.35
N VAL A 14 5.55 1.15 -2.21
CA VAL A 14 5.29 1.78 -0.91
C VAL A 14 4.20 1.04 -0.15
N SER A 15 3.11 0.66 -0.82
CA SER A 15 2.01 -0.11 -0.22
C SER A 15 2.50 -1.45 0.32
N ALA A 16 3.36 -2.16 -0.42
CA ALA A 16 3.95 -3.42 0.02
C ALA A 16 4.80 -3.26 1.28
N TRP A 17 5.63 -2.21 1.33
CA TRP A 17 6.45 -1.90 2.52
C TRP A 17 5.57 -1.66 3.75
N PHE A 18 4.56 -0.79 3.65
CA PHE A 18 3.67 -0.50 4.76
C PHE A 18 2.82 -1.71 5.17
N ALA A 19 2.32 -2.49 4.21
CA ALA A 19 1.59 -3.72 4.51
C ALA A 19 2.44 -4.67 5.37
N VAL A 20 3.70 -4.90 5.00
CA VAL A 20 4.61 -5.76 5.75
C VAL A 20 4.87 -5.22 7.15
N GLN A 21 5.18 -3.92 7.29
CA GLN A 21 5.46 -3.33 8.61
C GLN A 21 4.22 -3.35 9.51
N SER A 22 3.06 -2.98 8.99
CA SER A 22 1.81 -3.00 9.75
C SER A 22 1.40 -4.41 10.16
N VAL A 23 1.53 -5.42 9.27
CA VAL A 23 1.27 -6.82 9.65
C VAL A 23 2.26 -7.29 10.72
N ARG A 24 3.55 -6.93 10.63
CA ARG A 24 4.55 -7.26 11.66
C ARG A 24 4.19 -6.64 13.01
N GLU A 25 3.72 -5.40 13.03
CA GLU A 25 3.31 -4.70 14.25
C GLU A 25 2.03 -5.30 14.84
N LEU A 26 1.03 -5.61 14.01
CA LEU A 26 -0.20 -6.28 14.47
C LEU A 26 0.09 -7.67 15.03
N LYS A 27 1.05 -8.41 14.45
CA LYS A 27 1.50 -9.72 14.95
C LYS A 27 2.17 -9.65 16.32
N ARG A 28 2.79 -8.52 16.70
CA ARG A 28 3.33 -8.32 18.06
C ARG A 28 2.22 -8.30 19.11
N ASN A 29 0.98 -7.99 18.70
CA ASN A 29 -0.22 -7.98 19.53
C ASN A 29 -0.08 -7.17 20.84
N GLN A 30 0.76 -6.13 20.83
CA GLN A 30 0.92 -5.23 21.96
C GLN A 30 -0.03 -4.03 21.78
N PRO A 31 -0.81 -3.67 22.80
CA PRO A 31 -1.63 -2.47 22.75
C PRO A 31 -0.74 -1.22 22.78
N GLY A 32 -1.06 -0.23 21.94
CA GLY A 32 -0.32 1.03 21.89
C GLY A 32 -0.62 1.85 20.65
N HIS A 33 -0.04 3.05 20.59
CA HIS A 33 -0.17 3.96 19.45
C HIS A 33 0.24 3.30 18.12
N LEU A 34 1.28 2.47 18.15
CA LEU A 34 1.78 1.74 16.98
C LEU A 34 0.77 0.72 16.43
N ARG A 35 0.02 0.02 17.29
CA ARG A 35 -1.04 -0.90 16.87
C ARG A 35 -2.18 -0.15 16.17
N ASN A 36 -2.58 1.01 16.70
CA ASN A 36 -3.60 1.86 16.06
C ASN A 36 -3.11 2.37 14.70
N ALA A 37 -1.87 2.87 14.64
CA ALA A 37 -1.24 3.30 13.39
C ALA A 37 -1.18 2.16 12.37
N ALA A 38 -0.84 0.94 12.79
CA ALA A 38 -0.80 -0.24 11.92
C ALA A 38 -2.17 -0.56 11.32
N MET A 39 -3.26 -0.47 12.08
CA MET A 39 -4.62 -0.67 11.57
C MET A 39 -4.98 0.36 10.49
N ILE A 40 -4.68 1.65 10.74
CA ILE A 40 -4.94 2.74 9.78
C ILE A 40 -4.13 2.53 8.50
N HIS A 41 -2.86 2.13 8.60
CA HIS A 41 -2.02 1.86 7.43
C HIS A 41 -2.54 0.68 6.61
N ILE A 42 -3.03 -0.40 7.24
CA ILE A 42 -3.69 -1.50 6.51
C ILE A 42 -4.93 -0.99 5.76
N ALA A 43 -5.76 -0.16 6.40
CA ALA A 43 -6.91 0.44 5.74
C ALA A 43 -6.50 1.31 4.55
N MET A 44 -5.48 2.16 4.69
CA MET A 44 -4.95 2.99 3.60
C MET A 44 -4.39 2.14 2.45
N VAL A 45 -3.63 1.09 2.75
CA VAL A 45 -3.11 0.13 1.75
C VAL A 45 -4.26 -0.54 0.99
N SER A 46 -5.34 -0.92 1.70
CA SER A 46 -6.49 -1.57 1.08
C SER A 46 -7.24 -0.69 0.08
N MET A 47 -7.08 0.64 0.18
CA MET A 47 -7.64 1.60 -0.79
C MET A 47 -6.63 1.95 -1.89
N LEU A 48 -5.36 2.12 -1.55
CA LEU A 48 -4.32 2.54 -2.50
C LEU A 48 -3.95 1.43 -3.49
N VAL A 49 -3.85 0.16 -3.04
CA VAL A 49 -3.47 -0.96 -3.90
C VAL A 49 -4.46 -1.13 -5.05
N PRO A 50 -5.79 -1.22 -4.83
CA PRO A 50 -6.76 -1.28 -5.93
C PRO A 50 -6.64 -0.10 -6.89
N PHE A 51 -6.45 1.12 -6.37
CA PHE A 51 -6.29 2.31 -7.21
C PHE A 51 -5.05 2.20 -8.11
N CYS A 52 -3.90 1.80 -7.57
CA CYS A 52 -2.69 1.59 -8.35
C CYS A 52 -2.88 0.50 -9.41
N LEU A 53 -3.56 -0.61 -9.09
CA LEU A 53 -3.85 -1.67 -10.05
C LEU A 53 -4.74 -1.18 -11.20
N ILE A 54 -5.76 -0.36 -10.92
CA ILE A 54 -6.63 0.25 -11.94
C ILE A 54 -5.80 1.15 -12.87
N VAL A 55 -4.94 2.02 -12.30
CA VAL A 55 -4.07 2.90 -13.10
C VAL A 55 -3.14 2.09 -13.98
N MET A 56 -2.49 1.04 -13.45
CA MET A 56 -1.60 0.20 -14.25
C MET A 56 -2.32 -0.51 -15.40
N ALA A 57 -3.55 -0.97 -15.18
CA ALA A 57 -4.35 -1.62 -16.22
C ALA A 57 -4.74 -0.64 -17.34
N TYR A 58 -5.18 0.57 -16.99
CA TYR A 58 -5.61 1.57 -17.97
C TYR A 58 -4.45 2.19 -18.74
N TYR A 59 -3.31 2.37 -18.07
CA TYR A 59 -2.09 2.93 -18.64
C TYR A 59 -1.05 1.85 -18.92
N TRP A 60 -1.47 0.64 -19.27
CA TRP A 60 -0.53 -0.41 -19.64
C TRP A 60 0.25 0.01 -20.90
N PRO A 61 1.60 0.00 -20.89
CA PRO A 61 2.38 0.27 -22.09
C PRO A 61 2.21 -0.92 -23.06
N ALA A 62 1.43 -0.70 -24.13
CA ALA A 62 1.28 -1.61 -25.26
C ALA A 62 2.30 -1.30 -26.36
#